data_AF-A0A0P0XYU0-F1
#
_entry.id   AF-A0A0P0XYU0-F1
#
_cell.length_a   1.000
_cell.length_b   1.000
_cell.length_c   1.000
_cell.angle_alpha   90.00
_cell.angle_beta   90.00
_cell.angle_gamma   90.00
#
_symmetry.space_group_name_H-M   'P 1'
#
loop_
_entity.id
_entity.type
_entity.pdbx_description
1 polymer ?
#
loop_
_entity_poly.entity_id
_entity_poly.type
_entity_poly.pdbx_seq_one_letter_code
_entity_poly.pdbx_strand_id
1 'polypeptide(L)'
;MMHGLWVQDQGVVDHLAQLVPLLHECASHVTEGSFEKADFSFKKIRMLTIADGPLQRLSTIIVDSLAHRLLSSIQGLPGALIDPSDYFEKSTLRAARHNFFKLNPYLSTGFVTINWAIMEAMEDEKVTV
;
A
#
# COMPACT_ATOMS: atom_id res chain seq x y z
N MET A 1 2.00 -24.70 -30.08
CA MET A 1 1.13 -23.97 -29.12
C MET A 1 1.90 -22.99 -28.22
N MET A 2 3.23 -22.91 -28.27
CA MET A 2 4.00 -22.01 -27.39
C MET A 2 3.90 -20.53 -27.78
N HIS A 3 3.77 -20.17 -29.06
CA HIS A 3 3.79 -18.77 -29.52
C HIS A 3 2.63 -17.89 -29.01
N GLY A 4 1.49 -18.48 -28.64
CA GLY A 4 0.34 -17.73 -28.12
C GLY A 4 0.47 -17.30 -26.66
N LEU A 5 1.20 -18.07 -25.84
CA LEU A 5 1.43 -17.73 -24.43
C LEU A 5 2.33 -16.50 -24.28
N TRP A 6 3.38 -16.40 -25.09
CA TRP A 6 4.33 -15.28 -25.04
C TRP A 6 3.70 -13.94 -25.48
N VAL A 7 2.82 -13.96 -26.48
CA VAL A 7 2.12 -12.75 -26.93
C VAL A 7 1.15 -12.25 -25.86
N GLN A 8 0.50 -13.17 -25.15
CA GLN A 8 -0.43 -12.82 -24.08
C GLN A 8 0.32 -12.27 -22.85
N ASP A 9 1.46 -12.85 -22.50
CA ASP A 9 2.32 -12.38 -21.41
C ASP A 9 2.92 -10.99 -21.71
N GLN A 10 3.39 -10.77 -22.94
CA GLN A 10 3.93 -9.47 -23.36
C GLN A 10 2.86 -8.38 -23.32
N GLY A 11 1.62 -8.68 -23.76
CA GLY A 11 0.51 -7.74 -23.68
C GLY A 11 0.16 -7.37 -22.24
N VAL A 12 0.22 -8.32 -21.29
CA VAL A 12 0.02 -8.05 -19.87
C VAL A 12 1.13 -7.16 -19.32
N VAL A 13 2.40 -7.44 -19.63
CA VAL A 13 3.54 -6.62 -19.19
C VAL A 13 3.42 -5.18 -19.71
N ASP A 14 3.08 -5.01 -20.99
CA ASP A 14 2.91 -3.68 -21.60
C ASP A 14 1.73 -2.91 -21.00
N HIS A 15 0.65 -3.61 -20.61
CA HIS A 15 -0.47 -3.00 -19.89
C HIS A 15 -0.10 -2.60 -18.46
N LEU A 16 0.73 -3.39 -17.78
CA LEU A 16 1.21 -3.07 -16.43
C LEU A 16 2.22 -1.93 -16.41
N ALA A 17 3.03 -1.80 -17.45
CA ALA A 17 3.95 -0.66 -17.61
C ALA A 17 3.21 0.70 -17.65
N GLN A 18 1.93 0.71 -18.04
CA GLN A 18 1.11 1.93 -18.07
C GLN A 18 0.60 2.36 -16.70
N LEU A 19 0.62 1.49 -15.68
CA LEU A 19 0.11 1.83 -14.35
C LEU A 19 0.91 2.96 -13.71
N VAL A 20 2.24 2.94 -13.79
CA VAL A 20 3.09 3.95 -13.15
C VAL A 20 2.84 5.36 -13.72
N PRO A 21 2.86 5.59 -15.05
CA PRO A 21 2.48 6.88 -15.62
C PRO A 21 1.07 7.33 -15.25
N LEU A 22 0.08 6.42 -15.26
CA LEU A 22 -1.30 6.74 -14.92
C LEU A 22 -1.45 7.15 -13.44
N LEU A 23 -0.70 6.50 -12.53
CA LEU A 23 -0.67 6.88 -11.12
C LEU A 23 -0.07 8.28 -10.93
N HIS A 24 0.98 8.62 -11.68
CA HIS A 24 1.55 9.97 -11.66
C HIS A 24 0.56 11.03 -12.18
N GLU A 25 -0.11 10.77 -13.30
CA GLU A 25 -1.14 11.65 -13.84
C GLU A 25 -2.30 11.84 -12.84
N CYS A 26 -2.77 10.73 -12.24
CA CYS A 26 -3.80 10.75 -11.21
C CYS A 26 -3.39 11.61 -10.01
N ALA A 27 -2.15 11.48 -9.53
CA ALA A 27 -1.63 12.27 -8.42
C ALA A 27 -1.58 13.78 -8.77
N SER A 28 -1.28 14.15 -10.02
CA SER A 28 -1.36 15.54 -10.48
C SER A 28 -2.79 16.06 -10.40
N HIS A 29 -3.75 15.30 -10.94
CA HIS A 29 -5.18 15.67 -10.92
C HIS A 29 -5.73 15.85 -9.50
N VAL A 30 -5.34 14.97 -8.57
CA VAL A 30 -5.70 15.09 -7.14
C VAL A 30 -5.04 16.31 -6.51
N THR A 31 -3.79 16.62 -6.85
CA THR A 31 -3.08 17.81 -6.33
C THR A 31 -3.70 19.11 -6.85
N GLU A 32 -4.19 19.12 -8.10
CA GLU A 32 -4.97 20.22 -8.67
C GLU A 32 -6.36 20.37 -8.01
N GLY A 33 -6.84 19.37 -7.27
CA GLY A 33 -8.18 19.35 -6.69
C GLY A 33 -9.29 19.08 -7.73
N SER A 34 -8.94 18.58 -8.92
CA SER A 34 -9.90 18.34 -9.99
C SER A 34 -10.57 16.97 -9.86
N PHE A 35 -11.82 16.96 -9.38
CA PHE A 35 -12.62 15.74 -9.25
C PHE A 35 -12.88 15.04 -10.58
N GLU A 36 -13.18 15.80 -11.63
CA GLU A 36 -13.48 15.25 -12.95
C GLU A 36 -12.27 14.51 -13.54
N LYS A 37 -11.10 15.16 -13.53
CA LYS A 37 -9.87 14.56 -14.05
C LYS A 37 -9.41 13.36 -13.20
N ALA A 38 -9.53 13.48 -11.88
CA ALA A 38 -9.21 12.38 -10.97
C ALA A 38 -10.13 11.16 -11.18
N ASP A 39 -11.44 11.36 -11.32
CA ASP A 39 -12.41 10.29 -11.61
C ASP A 39 -12.07 9.55 -12.90
N PHE A 40 -11.67 10.27 -13.95
CA PHE A 40 -11.22 9.67 -15.19
C PHE A 40 -9.96 8.80 -15.00
N SER A 41 -8.96 9.30 -14.27
CA SER A 41 -7.77 8.53 -13.93
C SER A 41 -8.09 7.29 -13.09
N PHE A 42 -8.99 7.41 -12.10
CA PHE A 42 -9.43 6.28 -11.27
C PHE A 42 -10.08 5.19 -12.11
N LYS A 43 -10.96 5.56 -13.05
CA LYS A 43 -11.61 4.60 -13.96
C LYS A 43 -10.58 3.85 -14.82
N LYS A 44 -9.58 4.56 -15.38
CA LYS A 44 -8.51 3.93 -16.17
C LYS A 44 -7.70 2.94 -15.33
N ILE A 45 -7.24 3.36 -14.15
CA ILE A 45 -6.43 2.49 -13.28
C ILE A 45 -7.24 1.28 -12.84
N ARG A 46 -8.52 1.46 -12.49
CA ARG A 46 -9.40 0.36 -12.09
C ARG A 46 -9.53 -0.73 -13.16
N MET A 47 -9.52 -0.38 -14.44
CA MET A 47 -9.55 -1.36 -15.54
C MET A 47 -8.26 -2.18 -15.61
N LEU A 48 -7.12 -1.59 -15.27
CA LEU A 48 -5.81 -2.26 -15.26
C LEU A 48 -5.57 -3.09 -13.99
N THR A 49 -6.27 -2.80 -12.89
CA THR A 49 -6.13 -3.52 -11.61
C THR A 49 -7.14 -4.64 -11.43
N ILE A 50 -7.90 -5.02 -12.48
CA ILE A 50 -8.82 -6.17 -12.43
C ILE A 50 -8.04 -7.47 -12.20
N ALA A 51 -6.87 -7.60 -12.84
CA ALA A 51 -5.99 -8.74 -12.64
C ALA A 51 -5.21 -8.58 -11.33
N ASP A 52 -5.17 -9.65 -10.53
CA ASP A 52 -4.46 -9.64 -9.25
C ASP A 52 -2.95 -9.83 -9.45
N GLY A 53 -2.16 -8.91 -8.91
CA GLY A 53 -0.71 -8.93 -8.99
C GLY A 53 -0.08 -7.86 -8.08
N PRO A 54 1.23 -7.95 -7.77
CA PRO A 54 1.86 -7.05 -6.80
C PRO A 54 1.73 -5.57 -7.17
N LEU A 55 1.98 -5.24 -8.45
CA LEU A 55 1.87 -3.86 -8.94
C LEU A 55 0.41 -3.38 -8.94
N GLN A 56 -0.53 -4.25 -9.30
CA GLN A 56 -1.95 -3.95 -9.31
C GLN A 56 -2.49 -3.72 -7.89
N ARG A 57 -2.12 -4.57 -6.93
CA ARG A 57 -2.46 -4.39 -5.51
C ARG A 57 -1.90 -3.06 -4.97
N LEU A 58 -0.63 -2.77 -5.26
CA LEU A 58 -0.02 -1.51 -4.87
C LEU A 58 -0.74 -0.31 -5.51
N SER A 59 -1.06 -0.39 -6.80
CA SER A 59 -1.78 0.66 -7.53
C SER A 59 -3.17 0.92 -6.95
N THR A 60 -3.91 -0.14 -6.57
CA THR A 60 -5.22 -0.03 -5.90
C THR A 60 -5.10 0.72 -4.58
N ILE A 61 -4.11 0.38 -3.74
CA ILE A 61 -3.87 1.06 -2.46
C ILE A 61 -3.51 2.54 -2.66
N ILE A 62 -2.67 2.84 -3.67
CA ILE A 62 -2.30 4.22 -3.99
C ILE A 62 -3.51 5.01 -4.48
N VAL A 63 -4.32 4.46 -5.39
CA VAL A 63 -5.54 5.12 -5.87
C VAL A 63 -6.52 5.38 -4.75
N ASP A 64 -6.72 4.40 -3.86
CA ASP A 64 -7.60 4.57 -2.70
C ASP A 64 -7.10 5.73 -1.82
N SER A 65 -5.81 5.76 -1.51
CA SER A 65 -5.17 6.86 -0.75
C SER A 65 -5.29 8.22 -1.45
N LEU A 66 -5.19 8.27 -2.77
CA LEU A 66 -5.36 9.47 -3.57
C LEU A 66 -6.82 9.96 -3.56
N ALA A 67 -7.78 9.05 -3.62
CA ALA A 67 -9.20 9.39 -3.50
C ALA A 67 -9.51 9.96 -2.10
N HIS A 68 -8.98 9.35 -1.04
CA HIS A 68 -9.10 9.84 0.33
C HIS A 68 -8.51 11.25 0.48
N ARG A 69 -7.34 11.50 -0.13
CA ARG A 69 -6.72 12.84 -0.15
C ARG A 69 -7.60 13.87 -0.87
N LEU A 70 -8.19 13.50 -2.00
CA LEU A 70 -9.09 14.40 -2.74
C LEU A 70 -10.34 14.74 -1.91
N LEU A 71 -10.94 13.74 -1.25
CA LEU A 71 -12.10 13.93 -0.36
C LEU A 71 -11.76 14.77 0.87
N SER A 72 -10.50 14.79 1.31
CA SER A 72 -10.03 15.59 2.44
C SER A 72 -10.11 17.10 2.20
N SER A 73 -10.30 17.55 0.95
CA SER A 73 -10.61 18.95 0.65
C SER A 73 -12.01 19.38 1.09
N ILE A 74 -12.92 18.43 1.35
CA ILE A 74 -14.30 18.70 1.75
C ILE A 74 -14.41 18.56 3.28
N GLN A 75 -14.65 19.68 3.97
CA GLN A 75 -14.73 19.69 5.43
C GLN A 75 -15.85 18.76 5.93
N GLY A 76 -15.52 17.91 6.91
CA GLY A 76 -16.45 16.98 7.56
C GLY A 76 -16.68 15.67 6.79
N LEU A 77 -16.40 15.61 5.49
CA LEU A 77 -16.62 14.40 4.70
C LEU A 77 -15.71 13.24 5.10
N PRO A 78 -14.39 13.43 5.30
CA PRO A 78 -13.53 12.32 5.72
C PRO A 78 -13.94 11.70 7.04
N GLY A 79 -14.28 12.52 8.04
CA GLY A 79 -14.72 12.01 9.34
C GLY A 79 -16.08 11.31 9.30
N ALA A 80 -16.92 11.62 8.32
CA ALA A 80 -18.21 10.96 8.13
C ALA A 80 -18.12 9.65 7.34
N LEU A 81 -17.13 9.53 6.43
CA LEU A 81 -16.97 8.35 5.56
C LEU A 81 -15.88 7.38 6.03
N ILE A 82 -14.88 7.87 6.76
CA ILE A 82 -13.66 7.16 7.11
C ILE A 82 -13.53 7.22 8.63
N ASP A 83 -14.11 6.25 9.33
CA ASP A 83 -13.81 6.03 10.74
C ASP A 83 -12.66 5.01 10.85
N PRO A 84 -11.47 5.40 11.35
CA PRO A 84 -10.35 4.48 11.53
C PRO A 84 -10.68 3.25 12.38
N SER A 85 -11.68 3.34 13.25
CA SER A 85 -12.11 2.22 14.10
C SER A 85 -12.79 1.10 13.31
N ASP A 86 -13.40 1.40 12.17
CA ASP A 86 -14.08 0.41 11.33
C ASP A 86 -13.10 -0.51 10.58
N TYR A 87 -11.90 -0.02 10.27
CA TYR A 87 -10.93 -0.76 9.46
C TYR A 87 -10.11 -1.79 10.24
N PHE A 88 -10.15 -1.73 11.57
CA PHE A 88 -9.14 -2.39 12.38
C PHE A 88 -9.73 -3.06 13.62
N GLU A 89 -10.51 -4.12 13.40
CA GLU A 89 -10.77 -5.06 14.47
C GLU A 89 -9.43 -5.52 15.09
N LYS A 90 -9.32 -5.48 16.42
CA LYS A 90 -8.07 -5.79 17.14
C LYS A 90 -7.51 -7.18 16.78
N SER A 91 -8.40 -8.13 16.51
CA SER A 91 -8.07 -9.49 16.07
C SER A 91 -7.37 -9.48 14.70
N THR A 92 -7.94 -8.78 13.72
CA THR A 92 -7.39 -8.59 12.37
C THR A 92 -6.04 -7.89 12.39
N LEU A 93 -5.88 -6.84 13.21
CA LEU A 93 -4.59 -6.16 13.40
C LEU A 93 -3.52 -7.10 13.96
N ARG A 94 -3.86 -7.91 14.97
CA ARG A 94 -2.94 -8.88 15.55
C ARG A 94 -2.52 -9.92 14.51
N ALA A 95 -3.46 -10.44 13.73
CA ALA A 95 -3.18 -11.40 12.66
C ALA A 95 -2.28 -10.79 11.58
N ALA A 96 -2.56 -9.57 11.13
CA ALA A 96 -1.75 -8.85 10.15
C ALA A 96 -0.30 -8.66 10.63
N ARG A 97 -0.11 -8.22 11.89
CA ARG A 97 1.23 -8.07 12.50
C ARG A 97 1.98 -9.39 12.60
N HIS A 98 1.30 -10.46 13.03
CA HIS A 98 1.89 -11.79 13.11
C HIS A 98 2.33 -12.30 11.73
N ASN A 99 1.47 -12.13 10.72
CA ASN A 99 1.80 -12.51 9.35
C ASN A 99 2.95 -11.67 8.79
N PHE A 100 2.98 -10.37 9.04
CA PHE A 100 4.09 -9.52 8.60
C PHE A 100 5.42 -9.96 9.22
N PHE A 101 5.45 -10.26 10.52
CA PHE A 101 6.63 -10.82 11.19
C PHE A 101 7.07 -12.16 10.60
N LYS A 102 6.12 -13.05 10.28
CA LYS A 102 6.40 -14.40 9.79
C LYS A 102 6.85 -14.42 8.33
N LEU A 103 6.30 -13.54 7.50
CA LEU A 103 6.51 -13.53 6.04
C LEU A 103 7.67 -12.63 5.62
N ASN A 104 8.09 -11.69 6.47
CA ASN A 104 9.08 -10.69 6.10
C ASN A 104 10.21 -10.56 7.14
N PRO A 105 11.49 -10.48 6.71
CA PRO A 105 12.62 -10.43 7.62
C PRO A 105 12.84 -9.08 8.31
N TYR A 106 12.14 -8.00 7.94
CA TYR A 106 12.42 -6.66 8.46
C TYR A 106 12.23 -6.58 9.98
N LEU A 107 11.15 -7.15 10.51
CA LEU A 107 10.90 -7.12 11.96
C LEU A 107 11.84 -8.05 12.74
N SER A 108 12.09 -9.26 12.24
CA SER A 108 13.01 -10.19 12.90
C SER A 108 14.43 -9.65 12.93
N THR A 109 14.89 -9.06 11.81
CA THR A 109 16.20 -8.39 11.74
C THR A 109 16.25 -7.23 12.71
N GLY A 110 15.23 -6.37 12.73
CA GLY A 110 15.14 -5.25 13.68
C GLY A 110 15.21 -5.71 15.14
N PHE A 111 14.48 -6.76 15.52
CA PHE A 111 14.54 -7.30 16.87
C PHE A 111 15.91 -7.86 17.23
N VAL A 112 16.55 -8.62 16.35
CA VAL A 112 17.90 -9.16 16.62
C VAL A 112 18.90 -8.03 16.80
N THR A 113 18.90 -7.03 15.92
CA THR A 113 19.84 -5.90 16.00
C THR A 113 19.61 -5.06 17.25
N ILE A 114 18.37 -4.74 17.59
CA ILE A 114 18.04 -3.95 18.79
C ILE A 114 18.39 -4.74 20.06
N ASN A 115 18.01 -6.02 20.13
CA ASN A 115 18.30 -6.82 21.32
C ASN A 115 19.80 -7.03 21.52
N TRP A 116 20.57 -7.17 20.44
CA TRP A 116 22.02 -7.19 20.54
C TRP A 116 22.53 -5.88 21.14
N ALA A 117 22.15 -4.73 20.58
CA ALA A 117 22.59 -3.44 21.07
C ALA A 117 22.22 -3.21 22.56
N ILE A 118 21.03 -3.67 22.98
CA ILE A 118 20.62 -3.64 24.39
C ILE A 118 21.52 -4.54 25.24
N MET A 119 21.78 -5.78 24.81
CA MET A 119 22.65 -6.70 25.55
C MET A 119 24.06 -6.16 25.73
N GLU A 120 24.64 -5.57 24.67
CA GLU A 120 25.96 -4.93 24.72
C GLU A 120 25.98 -3.74 25.69
N ALA A 121 24.92 -2.90 25.66
CA ALA A 121 24.82 -1.77 26.58
C ALA A 121 24.57 -2.18 28.04
N MET A 122 24.05 -3.38 28.29
CA MET A 122 23.70 -3.87 29.62
C MET A 122 24.77 -4.79 30.24
N GLU A 123 25.91 -5.01 29.59
CA GLU A 123 26.89 -6.03 30.02
C GLU A 123 27.38 -5.86 31.47
N ASP A 124 27.56 -4.61 31.92
CA ASP A 124 28.05 -4.28 33.27
C ASP A 124 26.96 -3.72 34.21
N GLU A 125 25.72 -3.62 33.73
CA GLU A 125 24.62 -3.04 34.52
C GLU A 125 24.10 -4.03 35.57
N LYS A 126 24.16 -3.62 36.85
CA LYS A 126 23.63 -4.41 37.97
C LYS A 126 22.24 -3.92 38.34
N VAL A 127 21.25 -4.78 38.17
CA VAL A 127 19.90 -4.54 38.70
C VAL A 127 19.96 -4.67 40.23
N THR A 128 19.90 -3.55 40.93
CA THR A 128 19.69 -3.53 42.38
C THR A 128 18.20 -3.72 42.63
N VAL A 129 17.86 -4.82 43.32
CA VAL A 129 16.49 -5.21 43.70
C VAL A 129 16.17 -4.65 45.08
#